data_AF-A0AA37LB17-F1
#
_entry.id   AF-A0AA37LB17-F1
#
_cell.length_a   1.000
_cell.length_b   1.000
_cell.length_c   1.000
_cell.angle_alpha   90.00
_cell.angle_beta   90.00
_cell.angle_gamma   90.00
#
_symmetry.space_group_name_H-M   'P 1'
#
loop_
_entity.id
_entity.type
_entity.pdbx_description
1 polymer ?
#
loop_
_entity_poly.entity_id
_entity_poly.type
_entity_poly.pdbx_seq_one_letter_code
_entity_poly.pdbx_strand_id
1 'polypeptide(L)'
;MAADNEEHEGASVKEILIEACRRNNTELFNEVVADIKDEDELSRLLNETTTVMGNHLYHEAASRGNYEIIDLLLDQPNFECDPVNRLEGDTPLHTAIRWINSEPPPSASSATPSLI
;
A
#
# COMPACT_ATOMS: atom_id res chain seq x y z
N MET A 1 -21.89 -14.79 -15.77
CA MET A 1 -21.06 -14.31 -16.90
C MET A 1 -19.64 -14.28 -16.38
N ALA A 2 -18.73 -14.89 -17.13
CA ALA A 2 -17.37 -15.21 -16.71
C ALA A 2 -16.53 -13.93 -16.55
N ALA A 3 -16.03 -13.69 -15.34
CA ALA A 3 -14.76 -12.98 -15.19
C ALA A 3 -13.71 -14.08 -15.21
N ASP A 4 -13.11 -14.24 -16.38
CA ASP A 4 -11.99 -15.15 -16.60
C ASP A 4 -10.88 -14.72 -15.64
N ASN A 5 -10.66 -15.53 -14.61
CA ASN A 5 -9.47 -15.47 -13.79
C ASN A 5 -8.33 -15.87 -14.72
N GLU A 6 -7.75 -14.91 -15.44
CA GLU A 6 -6.57 -15.12 -16.27
C GLU A 6 -5.42 -15.54 -15.36
N GLU A 7 -5.33 -16.86 -15.13
CA GLU A 7 -4.20 -17.54 -14.54
C GLU A 7 -3.05 -17.47 -15.56
N HIS A 8 -2.39 -16.32 -15.65
CA HIS A 8 -0.99 -16.32 -16.04
C HIS A 8 -0.23 -17.14 -14.98
N GLU A 9 0.76 -17.96 -15.38
CA GLU A 9 1.62 -18.78 -14.51
C GLU A 9 2.53 -17.95 -13.57
N GLY A 10 2.00 -16.89 -12.95
CA GLY A 10 2.65 -15.91 -12.08
C GLY A 10 1.73 -15.49 -10.91
N ALA A 11 2.17 -14.49 -10.15
CA ALA A 11 1.44 -13.97 -9.00
C ALA A 11 0.06 -13.40 -9.41
N SER A 12 -0.96 -13.61 -8.58
CA SER A 12 -2.30 -13.06 -8.83
C SER A 12 -2.29 -11.53 -8.83
N VAL A 13 -3.24 -10.90 -9.52
CA VAL A 13 -3.39 -9.42 -9.56
C VAL A 13 -3.34 -8.80 -8.16
N LYS A 14 -4.00 -9.44 -7.18
CA LYS A 14 -3.98 -9.01 -5.77
C LYS A 14 -2.57 -9.03 -5.18
N GLU A 15 -1.81 -10.09 -5.44
CA GLU A 15 -0.42 -10.22 -4.97
C GLU A 15 0.50 -9.20 -5.65
N ILE A 16 0.29 -8.92 -6.94
CA ILE A 16 1.03 -7.89 -7.67
C ILE A 16 0.78 -6.51 -7.07
N LEU A 17 -0.48 -6.16 -6.79
CA LEU A 17 -0.84 -4.89 -6.14
C LEU A 17 -0.22 -4.76 -4.74
N ILE A 18 -0.27 -5.84 -3.94
CA ILE A 18 0.37 -5.88 -2.62
C ILE A 18 1.88 -5.66 -2.75
N GLU A 19 2.53 -6.34 -3.70
CA GLU A 19 3.97 -6.24 -3.87
C GLU A 19 4.39 -4.86 -4.41
N ALA A 20 3.59 -4.27 -5.30
CA ALA A 20 3.77 -2.89 -5.73
C ALA A 20 3.75 -1.94 -4.53
N CYS A 21 2.73 -2.05 -3.66
CA CYS A 21 2.60 -1.26 -2.44
C CYS A 21 3.77 -1.45 -1.48
N ARG A 22 4.29 -2.67 -1.34
CA ARG A 22 5.45 -2.97 -0.48
C ARG A 22 6.76 -2.37 -0.98
N ARG A 23 6.94 -2.30 -2.30
CA ARG A 23 8.18 -1.83 -2.92
C ARG A 23 8.14 -0.38 -3.37
N ASN A 24 7.03 0.33 -3.13
CA ASN A 24 6.79 1.64 -3.73
C ASN A 24 6.92 1.62 -5.26
N ASN A 25 6.53 0.50 -5.89
CA ASN A 25 6.68 0.31 -7.34
C ASN A 25 5.46 0.87 -8.07
N THR A 26 5.49 2.17 -8.30
CA THR A 26 4.43 2.94 -8.96
C THR A 26 4.21 2.53 -10.41
N GLU A 27 5.27 2.12 -11.12
CA GLU A 27 5.20 1.65 -12.50
C GLU A 27 4.36 0.36 -12.59
N LEU A 28 4.66 -0.62 -11.73
CA LEU A 28 3.91 -1.87 -11.67
C LEU A 28 2.45 -1.66 -11.26
N PHE A 29 2.20 -0.73 -10.32
CA PHE A 29 0.83 -0.38 -9.94
C PHE A 29 0.05 0.17 -11.15
N ASN A 30 0.63 1.14 -11.86
CA ASN A 30 -0.03 1.76 -13.02
C ASN A 30 -0.25 0.78 -14.17
N GLU A 31 0.67 -0.17 -14.40
CA GLU A 31 0.49 -1.23 -15.39
C GLU A 31 -0.78 -2.04 -15.07
N VAL A 32 -0.90 -2.54 -13.84
CA VAL A 32 -2.05 -3.35 -13.41
C VAL A 32 -3.36 -2.56 -13.46
N VAL A 33 -3.34 -1.31 -13.02
CA VAL A 33 -4.53 -0.46 -13.00
C VAL A 33 -4.97 -0.08 -14.42
N ALA A 34 -4.04 0.11 -15.36
CA ALA A 34 -4.35 0.46 -16.74
C ALA A 34 -5.07 -0.67 -17.52
N ASP A 35 -4.87 -1.93 -17.13
CA ASP A 35 -5.57 -3.07 -17.72
C ASP A 35 -7.05 -3.15 -17.28
N ILE A 36 -7.41 -2.51 -16.17
CA ILE A 36 -8.78 -2.52 -15.62
C ILE A 36 -9.53 -1.29 -16.12
N LYS A 37 -10.49 -1.50 -17.03
CA LYS A 37 -11.24 -0.40 -17.69
C LYS A 37 -12.46 0.06 -16.92
N ASP A 38 -12.99 -0.78 -16.04
CA ASP A 38 -14.20 -0.49 -15.27
C ASP A 38 -13.80 0.09 -13.91
N GLU A 39 -14.22 1.34 -13.66
CA GLU A 39 -13.85 2.06 -12.44
C GLU A 39 -14.44 1.38 -11.19
N ASP A 40 -15.67 0.86 -11.26
CA ASP A 40 -16.30 0.18 -10.13
C ASP A 40 -15.58 -1.13 -9.78
N GLU A 41 -15.16 -1.90 -10.80
CA GLU A 41 -14.33 -3.09 -10.65
C GLU A 41 -12.98 -2.76 -10.03
N LEU A 42 -12.32 -1.71 -10.51
CA LEU A 42 -11.05 -1.23 -9.96
C LEU A 42 -11.19 -0.84 -8.48
N SER A 43 -12.18 -0.02 -8.15
CA SER A 43 -12.42 0.42 -6.76
C SER A 43 -12.67 -0.78 -5.85
N ARG A 44 -13.52 -1.72 -6.25
CA ARG A 44 -13.77 -2.96 -5.49
C ARG A 44 -12.49 -3.76 -5.29
N LEU A 45 -11.72 -3.95 -6.37
CA LEU A 45 -10.46 -4.69 -6.30
C LEU A 45 -9.49 -4.04 -5.31
N LEU A 46 -9.28 -2.73 -5.38
CA LEU A 46 -8.36 -2.00 -4.49
C LEU A 46 -8.82 -2.05 -3.03
N ASN A 47 -10.12 -1.86 -2.79
CA ASN A 47 -10.68 -1.81 -1.44
C ASN A 47 -10.76 -3.19 -0.77
N GLU A 48 -11.04 -4.25 -1.54
CA GLU A 48 -11.17 -5.63 -1.05
C GLU A 48 -9.83 -6.39 -1.04
N THR A 49 -8.78 -5.85 -1.66
CA THR A 49 -7.45 -6.48 -1.65
C THR A 49 -6.82 -6.35 -0.27
N THR A 50 -6.75 -7.48 0.43
CA THR A 50 -6.08 -7.59 1.73
C THR A 50 -5.03 -8.68 1.73
N THR A 51 -3.96 -8.50 2.50
CA THR A 51 -2.97 -9.55 2.76
C THR A 51 -3.56 -10.67 3.62
N VAL A 52 -2.80 -11.77 3.78
CA VAL A 52 -3.14 -12.84 4.74
C VAL A 52 -3.28 -12.35 6.19
N MET A 53 -2.66 -11.21 6.49
CA MET A 53 -2.68 -10.54 7.80
C MET A 53 -3.91 -9.60 7.93
N GLY A 54 -4.74 -9.49 6.89
CA GLY A 54 -5.90 -8.61 6.85
C GLY A 54 -5.54 -7.12 6.75
N ASN A 55 -4.34 -6.80 6.28
CA ASN A 55 -3.92 -5.44 5.95
C ASN A 55 -4.37 -5.08 4.53
N HIS A 56 -4.92 -3.90 4.34
CA HIS A 56 -5.23 -3.38 3.01
C HIS A 56 -3.96 -2.84 2.33
N LEU A 57 -4.05 -2.58 1.02
CA LEU A 57 -2.97 -1.98 0.23
C LEU A 57 -2.38 -0.73 0.90
N TYR A 58 -3.26 0.13 1.44
CA TYR A 58 -2.84 1.35 2.12
C TYR A 58 -2.04 1.05 3.41
N HIS A 59 -2.43 0.06 4.22
CA HIS A 59 -1.64 -0.33 5.40
C HIS A 59 -0.25 -0.83 5.00
N GLU A 60 -0.13 -1.64 3.93
CA GLU A 60 1.15 -2.16 3.48
C GLU A 60 2.09 -1.04 3.00
N ALA A 61 1.57 -0.07 2.24
CA ALA A 61 2.35 1.10 1.82
C ALA A 61 2.72 2.01 3.02
N ALA A 62 1.76 2.27 3.92
CA ALA A 62 1.95 3.09 5.11
C ALA A 62 2.97 2.49 6.10
N SER A 63 3.02 1.17 6.22
CA SER A 63 3.98 0.46 7.11
C SER A 63 5.44 0.66 6.75
N ARG A 64 5.71 1.26 5.58
CA ARG A 64 7.04 1.45 5.00
C ARG A 64 7.31 2.90 4.62
N GLY A 65 6.36 3.81 4.82
CA GLY A 65 6.48 5.19 4.39
C GLY A 65 6.56 5.35 2.87
N ASN A 66 5.87 4.49 2.11
CA ASN A 66 5.90 4.52 0.65
C ASN A 66 4.93 5.60 0.12
N TYR A 67 5.35 6.86 0.19
CA TYR A 67 4.48 8.01 -0.11
C TYR A 67 3.99 8.06 -1.55
N GLU A 68 4.82 7.69 -2.53
CA GLU A 68 4.46 7.83 -3.96
C GLU A 68 3.31 6.91 -4.34
N ILE A 69 3.34 5.65 -3.89
CA ILE A 69 2.23 4.73 -4.16
C ILE A 69 0.99 5.04 -3.33
N ILE A 70 1.15 5.65 -2.14
CA ILE A 70 0.01 6.15 -1.35
C ILE A 70 -0.72 7.24 -2.13
N ASP A 71 0.01 8.17 -2.75
CA ASP A 71 -0.56 9.23 -3.58
C ASP A 71 -1.38 8.63 -4.74
N LEU A 72 -0.81 7.65 -5.45
CA LEU A 72 -1.50 6.96 -6.54
C LEU A 72 -2.75 6.20 -6.11
N LEU A 73 -2.72 5.56 -4.92
CA LEU A 73 -3.89 4.88 -4.37
C LEU A 73 -5.03 5.87 -4.05
N LEU A 74 -4.69 7.01 -3.45
CA LEU A 74 -5.65 8.05 -3.07
C LEU A 74 -6.25 8.78 -4.28
N ASP A 75 -5.53 8.83 -5.40
CA ASP A 75 -6.02 9.38 -6.66
C ASP A 75 -7.04 8.47 -7.38
N GLN A 76 -7.20 7.21 -6.96
CA GLN A 76 -8.15 6.30 -7.58
C GLN A 76 -9.60 6.62 -7.19
N PRO A 77 -10.56 6.48 -8.12
CA PRO A 77 -11.96 6.73 -7.83
C PRO A 77 -12.48 5.76 -6.77
N ASN A 78 -13.33 6.26 -5.86
CA ASN A 78 -13.98 5.49 -4.78
C ASN A 78 -13.03 4.62 -3.96
N PHE A 79 -11.77 5.04 -3.79
CA PHE A 79 -10.83 4.36 -2.92
C PHE A 79 -11.12 4.69 -1.44
N GLU A 80 -11.20 3.67 -0.60
CA GLU A 80 -11.45 3.81 0.83
C GLU A 80 -10.14 4.19 1.54
N CYS A 81 -10.12 5.38 2.16
CA CYS A 81 -8.90 5.93 2.76
C CYS A 81 -8.65 5.49 4.21
N ASP A 82 -9.70 5.05 4.93
CA ASP A 82 -9.64 4.65 6.34
C ASP A 82 -10.12 3.22 6.65
N PRO A 83 -9.78 2.19 5.82
CA PRO A 83 -10.17 0.83 6.13
C PRO A 83 -9.51 0.34 7.42
N VAL A 84 -10.23 -0.46 8.20
CA VAL A 84 -9.73 -1.01 9.46
C VAL A 84 -9.16 -2.39 9.22
N ASN A 85 -7.89 -2.63 9.58
CA ASN A 85 -7.29 -3.95 9.44
C ASN A 85 -7.92 -4.97 10.40
N ARG A 86 -7.88 -6.24 10.01
CA ARG A 86 -8.55 -7.30 10.77
C ARG A 86 -7.91 -7.62 12.12
N LEU A 87 -6.58 -7.57 12.20
CA LEU A 87 -5.86 -8.08 13.37
C LEU A 87 -5.77 -7.08 14.51
N GLU A 88 -5.40 -5.84 14.21
CA GLU A 88 -5.13 -4.83 15.23
C GLU A 88 -6.28 -3.83 15.38
N GLY A 89 -7.21 -3.78 14.41
CA GLY A 89 -8.24 -2.76 14.37
C GLY A 89 -7.71 -1.38 13.98
N ASP A 90 -6.63 -1.35 13.19
CA ASP A 90 -5.92 -0.13 12.83
C ASP A 90 -6.34 0.46 11.49
N THR A 91 -6.38 1.78 11.42
CA THR A 91 -6.46 2.52 10.16
C THR A 91 -5.07 2.62 9.52
N PRO A 92 -4.96 2.90 8.21
CA PRO A 92 -3.66 3.10 7.56
C PRO A 92 -2.87 4.23 8.21
N LEU A 93 -3.57 5.26 8.73
CA LEU A 93 -2.96 6.36 9.46
C LEU A 93 -2.29 5.89 10.77
N HIS A 94 -2.90 4.99 11.54
CA HIS A 94 -2.23 4.42 12.72
C HIS A 94 -0.95 3.68 12.36
N THR A 95 -0.94 3.01 11.20
CA THR A 95 0.26 2.33 10.69
C THR A 95 1.34 3.32 10.28
N ALA A 96 0.98 4.39 9.55
CA ALA A 96 1.92 5.45 9.16
C ALA A 96 2.56 6.14 10.38
N ILE A 97 1.75 6.43 11.41
CA ILE A 97 2.25 7.05 12.65
C ILE A 97 3.19 6.10 13.41
N ARG A 98 2.92 4.79 13.41
CA ARG A 98 3.87 3.82 13.99
C ARG A 98 5.17 3.77 13.21
N TRP A 99 5.10 3.78 11.88
CA TRP A 99 6.29 3.79 11.02
C TRP A 99 7.17 5.02 11.28
N ILE A 100 6.62 6.23 11.24
CA ILE A 100 7.40 7.46 11.47
C ILE A 100 7.97 7.53 12.90
N ASN A 101 7.26 6.99 13.90
CA ASN A 101 7.75 6.94 15.28
C ASN A 101 8.81 5.85 15.51
N SER A 102 8.93 4.86 14.61
CA SER A 102 9.96 3.84 14.66
C SER A 102 11.22 4.22 13.86
N GLU A 103 11.15 5.27 13.04
CA GLU A 103 12.35 5.89 12.49
C GLU A 103 13.17 6.54 13.62
N PRO A 104 14.50 6.38 13.64
CA PRO A 104 15.34 7.11 14.57
C PRO A 104 15.17 8.62 14.30
N PRO A 105 15.21 9.46 15.34
CA PRO A 105 15.14 10.90 15.15
C PRO A 105 16.24 11.34 14.18
N PRO A 106 16.00 12.35 13.33
CA PRO A 106 16.89 12.77 12.24
C PRO A 106 18.27 13.33 12.67
N SER A 107 18.75 13.05 13.88
CA SER A 107 20.00 13.57 14.43
C SER A 107 20.72 12.64 15.42
N ALA A 108 20.80 11.34 15.13
CA ALA A 108 21.69 10.43 15.90
C ALA A 108 22.93 9.95 15.09
N SER A 109 23.27 10.58 13.97
CA SER A 109 24.36 10.10 13.08
C SER A 109 25.52 11.08 12.81
N SER A 110 25.49 12.35 13.25
CA SER A 110 26.63 13.25 12.92
C SER A 110 26.83 14.50 13.79
N ALA A 111 26.51 14.44 15.08
CA ALA A 111 26.94 15.50 16.00
C ALA A 111 27.55 14.90 17.26
N THR A 112 28.81 14.44 17.14
CA THR A 112 29.72 14.55 18.28
C THR A 112 29.98 16.05 18.49
N PRO A 113 29.56 16.67 19.61
CA PRO A 113 30.16 17.92 19.99
C PRO A 113 31.58 17.57 20.44
N SER A 114 32.57 17.89 19.60
CA SER A 114 33.95 18.00 20.07
C SER A 114 33.98 19.11 21.12
N LEU A 115 33.76 18.69 22.37
CA LEU A 115 34.07 19.47 23.55
C LEU A 115 35.46 19.03 24.02
N ILE A 116 36.30 20.03 24.27
CA ILE A 116 37.71 20.05 24.73
C ILE A 116 38.79 20.04 23.65
#